data_AF-A0A4P5VDH8-F1
#
_entry.id   AF-A0A4P5VDH8-F1
#
_cell.length_a   1.000
_cell.length_b   1.000
_cell.length_c   1.000
_cell.angle_alpha   90.00
_cell.angle_beta   90.00
_cell.angle_gamma   90.00
#
_symmetry.space_group_name_H-M   'P 1'
#
loop_
_entity.id
_entity.type
_entity.pdbx_description
1 polymer ?
#
loop_
_entity_poly.entity_id
_entity_poly.type
_entity_poly.pdbx_seq_one_letter_code
_entity_poly.pdbx_strand_id
1 'polypeptide(L)' 'MQGSGSAASAPSPTIGELEAKYSLYCKAMRLLLKEGRSREEIIRTVCWSRLEKLHLCLPSRYKSPDYLYAVLKRDLT' A
#
# COMPACT_ATOMS: atom_id res chain seq x y z
N MET A 1 -5.97 -40.71 -11.50
CA MET A 1 -5.32 -39.94 -10.41
C MET A 1 -3.97 -39.44 -10.88
N GLN A 2 -3.84 -38.15 -11.22
CA GLN A 2 -2.63 -37.30 -11.31
C GLN A 2 -3.04 -36.01 -12.05
N GLY A 3 -2.63 -34.79 -11.70
CA GLY A 3 -1.55 -34.39 -10.83
C GLY A 3 -1.89 -33.15 -10.00
N SER A 4 -1.47 -33.23 -8.74
CA SER A 4 -0.62 -32.27 -8.03
C SER A 4 -0.77 -30.79 -8.38
N GLY A 5 -1.23 -30.03 -7.39
CA GLY A 5 -1.33 -28.58 -7.43
C GLY A 5 -0.02 -27.91 -7.83
N SER A 6 -0.09 -27.10 -8.88
CA SER A 6 0.89 -26.06 -9.11
C SER A 6 0.80 -25.08 -7.94
N ALA A 7 1.84 -25.08 -7.11
CA ALA A 7 2.12 -23.98 -6.21
C ALA A 7 2.13 -22.69 -7.05
N ALA A 8 1.08 -21.89 -6.91
CA ALA A 8 1.01 -20.58 -7.52
C ALA A 8 2.14 -19.73 -6.93
N SER A 9 3.27 -19.70 -7.61
CA SER A 9 4.28 -18.66 -7.46
C SER A 9 3.56 -17.38 -7.85
N ALA A 10 2.95 -16.73 -6.85
CA ALA A 10 2.10 -15.57 -7.05
C ALA A 10 2.92 -14.56 -7.86
N PRO A 11 2.54 -14.27 -9.12
CA PRO A 11 3.25 -13.28 -9.89
C PRO A 11 3.23 -12.00 -9.07
N SER A 12 4.36 -11.29 -9.04
CA SER A 12 4.43 -9.97 -8.42
C SER A 12 3.17 -9.21 -8.83
N PRO A 13 2.29 -8.83 -7.88
CA PRO A 13 0.95 -8.38 -8.21
C PRO A 13 1.08 -7.25 -9.21
N THR A 14 0.37 -7.38 -10.32
CA THR A 14 0.40 -6.39 -11.40
C THR A 14 -0.08 -5.04 -10.85
N ILE A 15 0.32 -3.94 -11.47
CA ILE A 15 -0.06 -2.59 -11.04
C ILE A 15 -1.58 -2.47 -10.85
N GLY A 16 -2.39 -3.12 -11.69
CA GLY A 16 -3.85 -3.17 -11.54
C GLY A 16 -4.33 -3.87 -10.25
N GLU A 17 -3.68 -4.94 -9.79
CA GLU A 17 -4.01 -5.55 -8.49
C GLU A 17 -3.62 -4.65 -7.32
N LEU A 18 -2.52 -3.90 -7.45
CA LEU A 18 -2.11 -2.90 -6.47
C LEU A 18 -3.12 -1.74 -6.41
N GLU A 19 -3.62 -1.27 -7.56
CA GLU A 19 -4.69 -0.27 -7.63
C GLU A 19 -5.98 -0.79 -6.97
N ALA A 20 -6.37 -2.04 -7.24
CA ALA A 20 -7.54 -2.66 -6.61
C ALA A 20 -7.39 -2.75 -5.08
N LYS A 21 -6.17 -2.97 -4.58
CA LYS A 21 -5.84 -2.97 -3.15
C LYS A 21 -5.53 -1.60 -2.58
N TYR A 22 -5.58 -0.52 -3.37
CA TYR A 22 -5.28 0.84 -2.91
C TYR A 22 -6.13 1.27 -1.72
N SER A 23 -7.44 0.98 -1.77
CA SER A 23 -8.36 1.26 -0.66
C SER A 23 -7.95 0.57 0.64
N LEU A 24 -7.39 -0.64 0.55
CA LEU A 24 -6.87 -1.38 1.70
C LEU A 24 -5.61 -0.71 2.26
N TYR A 25 -4.67 -0.28 1.40
CA TYR A 25 -3.45 0.41 1.83
C TYR A 25 -3.75 1.74 2.52
N CYS A 26 -4.69 2.52 2.00
CA CYS A 26 -5.11 3.78 2.61
C CYS A 26 -5.76 3.55 3.99
N LYS A 27 -6.60 2.51 4.11
CA LYS A 27 -7.23 2.13 5.38
C LYS A 27 -6.20 1.63 6.40
N ALA A 28 -5.22 0.84 5.98
CA ALA A 28 -4.11 0.40 6.82
C ALA A 28 -3.26 1.59 7.30
N MET A 29 -2.95 2.55 6.43
CA MET A 29 -2.24 3.78 6.83
C MET A 29 -3.00 4.57 7.89
N ARG A 30 -4.32 4.74 7.75
CA ARG A 30 -5.16 5.36 8.79
C ARG A 30 -5.11 4.61 10.12
N LEU A 31 -5.13 3.28 10.09
CA LEU A 31 -5.01 2.43 11.29
C LEU A 31 -3.66 2.63 11.99
N LEU A 32 -2.56 2.60 11.24
CA LEU A 32 -1.22 2.83 11.80
C LEU A 32 -1.08 4.23 12.40
N LEU A 33 -1.65 5.25 11.74
CA LEU A 33 -1.71 6.61 12.27
C LEU A 33 -2.53 6.69 13.56
N LYS A 34 -3.68 6.00 13.63
CA LYS A 34 -4.51 5.91 14.84
C LYS A 34 -3.83 5.16 15.99
N GLU A 35 -3.02 4.15 15.69
CA GLU A 35 -2.17 3.47 16.68
C GLU A 35 -1.05 4.37 17.22
N GLY A 36 -0.83 5.55 16.63
CA GLY A 36 0.27 6.44 17.02
C GLY A 36 1.62 5.99 16.48
N ARG A 37 1.65 5.20 15.40
CA ARG A 37 2.90 4.78 14.76
C ARG A 37 3.64 6.00 14.21
N SER A 38 4.94 6.05 14.49
CA SER A 38 5.85 7.04 13.91
C SER A 38 5.94 6.86 12.39
N ARG A 39 6.25 7.96 11.68
CA ARG A 39 6.43 7.96 10.22
C ARG A 39 7.43 6.91 9.76
N GLU A 40 8.55 6.75 10.48
CA GLU A 40 9.59 5.76 10.17
C GLU A 40 9.07 4.32 10.18
N GLU A 41 8.22 3.98 11.15
CA GLU A 41 7.59 2.66 11.24
C GLU A 41 6.64 2.43 10.05
N ILE A 42 5.88 3.47 9.68
CA ILE A 42 4.93 3.42 8.57
C ILE A 42 5.66 3.26 7.24
N ILE A 43 6.78 3.96 7.03
CA ILE A 43 7.61 3.84 5.82
C ILE A 43 8.12 2.42 5.62
N ARG A 44 8.44 1.71 6.72
CA ARG A 44 8.87 0.30 6.68
C ARG A 44 7.73 -0.69 6.40
N THR A 45 6.47 -0.25 6.39
CA THR A 45 5.35 -1.15 6.13
C THR A 45 5.17 -1.45 4.65
N VAL A 46 4.66 -2.66 4.36
CA VAL A 46 4.31 -3.07 3.00
C VAL A 46 3.34 -2.09 2.35
N CYS A 47 2.36 -1.55 3.08
CA CYS A 47 1.37 -0.62 2.51
C CYS A 47 2.04 0.64 1.95
N TRP A 48 3.04 1.19 2.65
CA TRP A 48 3.81 2.33 2.16
C TRP A 48 4.57 2.00 0.88
N SER A 49 5.33 0.90 0.88
CA SER A 49 6.09 0.49 -0.31
C SER A 49 5.18 0.21 -1.51
N ARG A 50 3.97 -0.32 -1.30
CA ARG A 50 2.98 -0.52 -2.38
C ARG A 50 2.47 0.81 -2.93
N LEU A 51 2.15 1.77 -2.07
CA LEU A 51 1.73 3.12 -2.48
C LEU A 51 2.83 3.86 -3.22
N GLU A 52 4.07 3.75 -2.75
CA GLU A 52 5.24 4.30 -3.43
C GLU A 52 5.40 3.69 -4.82
N LYS A 53 5.27 2.37 -4.94
CA LYS A 53 5.36 1.67 -6.24
C LYS A 53 4.26 2.09 -7.21
N LEU A 54 3.04 2.32 -6.71
CA LEU A 54 1.94 2.88 -7.50
C LEU A 54 2.25 4.30 -7.97
N HIS A 55 2.77 5.16 -7.09
CA HIS A 55 3.19 6.51 -7.45
C HIS A 55 4.33 6.50 -8.47
N LEU A 56 5.33 5.62 -8.31
CA LEU A 56 6.44 5.47 -9.27
C LEU A 56 5.96 5.01 -10.64
N CYS A 57 4.98 4.09 -10.68
CA CYS A 57 4.45 3.59 -11.95
C CYS A 57 3.44 4.56 -12.59
N LEU A 58 2.73 5.34 -11.79
CA LEU A 58 1.63 6.21 -12.21
C LEU A 58 1.64 7.55 -11.44
N PRO A 59 2.68 8.39 -11.62
CA PRO A 59 2.85 9.62 -10.84
C PRO A 59 1.76 10.66 -11.12
N SER A 60 1.14 10.59 -12.30
CA SER A 60 0.02 11.47 -12.68
C SER A 60 -1.29 11.09 -11.99
N ARG A 61 -1.43 9.86 -11.48
CA ARG A 61 -2.69 9.33 -10.93
C ARG A 61 -2.64 9.12 -9.43
N TYR A 62 -1.48 8.70 -8.92
CA TYR A 62 -1.27 8.42 -7.50
C TYR A 62 -0.37 9.47 -6.86
N LYS A 63 -0.80 9.97 -5.70
CA LYS A 63 0.01 10.88 -4.86
C LYS A 63 1.09 10.08 -4.14
N SER A 64 2.21 10.75 -3.84
CA SER A 64 3.28 10.15 -3.04
C SER A 64 2.75 9.71 -1.67
N PRO A 65 3.26 8.59 -1.12
CA PRO A 65 2.82 8.07 0.18
C PRO A 65 3.03 9.09 1.31
N ASP A 66 4.03 9.96 1.18
CA ASP A 66 4.26 11.04 2.13
C ASP A 66 3.13 12.09 2.16
N TYR A 67 2.64 12.47 0.98
CA TYR A 67 1.49 13.36 0.86
C TYR A 67 0.24 12.72 1.46
N LEU A 68 0.00 11.43 1.16
CA LEU A 68 -1.11 10.68 1.74
C LEU A 68 -0.99 10.64 3.27
N TYR A 69 0.20 10.41 3.80
CA TYR A 69 0.44 10.40 5.25
C TYR A 69 0.13 11.76 5.88
N ALA A 70 0.61 12.85 5.30
CA ALA A 70 0.32 14.20 5.79
C ALA A 70 -1.18 14.53 5.78
N VAL A 71 -1.88 14.16 4.70
CA VAL A 71 -3.34 14.37 4.59
C VAL A 71 -4.10 13.53 5.61
N LEU A 72 -3.81 12.23 5.71
CA LEU A 72 -4.49 11.34 6.65
C LEU A 72 -4.18 11.71 8.10
N LYS A 73 -2.96 12.16 8.40
CA LYS A 73 -2.59 12.63 9.73
C LYS A 73 -3.35 13.90 10.12
N ARG A 74 -3.51 14.85 9.18
CA ARG A 74 -4.31 16.07 9.40
C ARG A 74 -5.79 15.78 9.60
N ASP A 75 -6.34 14.81 8.87
CA ASP A 75 -7.74 14.38 8.98
C ASP A 75 -8.05 13.64 10.30
N LEU A 76 -7.03 13.04 10.92
CA LEU A 76 -7.15 12.35 12.22
C LEU A 76 -6.89 13.25 13.43
N THR A 77 -6.41 14.48 13.24
CA THR A 77 -6.13 15.46 14.30
C THR A 77 -7.34 16.34 14.55
#